data_AF-A0A959GG52-F1
#
_entry.id   AF-A0A959GG52-F1
#
_cell.length_a   1.000
_cell.length_b   1.000
_cell.length_c   1.000
_cell.angle_alpha   90.00
_cell.angle_beta   90.00
_cell.angle_gamma   90.00
#
_symmetry.space_group_name_H-M   'P 1'
#
loop_
_entity.id
_entity.type
_entity.pdbx_description
1 polymer ?
#
loop_
_entity_poly.entity_id
_entity_poly.type
_entity_poly.pdbx_seq_one_letter_code
_entity_poly.pdbx_strand_id
1 'polypeptide(L)'
;MAKEDITPYKQNLALKLEFTRLELDITEVMEFTPLDLDLENRRLHNLLDFVKQYQQCGGREAMQAITGGFLFPPIFPGISPDSDWYRFENWMQGKPVRGRLSEQLPETLTLRKPEEIEEHEIEAALESLESALDQAGFGVSLNEGIPGRLMYAFLYESLGETVELDGGGWFFDGCSGYCPGCFQRPWCSSGTSSCWPEDEESGKMHLIPELKAYVSAGPQSLEILRELQAEKDEAFEDFRAENPGPGFGSSDGGEEWKDKYN
;
A
#
# COMPACT_ATOMS: atom_id res chain seq x y z
N MET A 1 27.37 -27.38 6.38
CA MET A 1 27.31 -26.51 5.19
C MET A 1 28.13 -27.19 4.11
N ALA A 2 27.49 -27.61 3.03
CA ALA A 2 28.18 -28.26 1.92
C ALA A 2 29.05 -27.22 1.19
N LYS A 3 30.04 -27.66 0.40
CA LYS A 3 30.89 -26.74 -0.39
C LYS A 3 30.09 -25.86 -1.37
N GLU A 4 28.88 -26.27 -1.73
CA GLU A 4 27.99 -25.58 -2.67
C GLU A 4 27.36 -24.31 -2.05
N ASP A 5 27.04 -24.32 -0.75
CA ASP A 5 26.45 -23.16 -0.05
C ASP A 5 27.43 -22.00 0.15
N ILE A 6 28.74 -22.25 -0.01
CA ILE A 6 29.80 -21.28 0.29
C ILE A 6 29.89 -20.20 -0.81
N THR A 7 29.56 -20.54 -2.06
CA THR A 7 29.73 -19.62 -3.19
C THR A 7 28.68 -18.51 -3.21
N PRO A 8 27.36 -18.81 -3.14
CA PRO A 8 26.33 -17.76 -3.09
C PRO A 8 26.49 -16.84 -1.88
N TYR A 9 26.87 -17.40 -0.73
CA TYR A 9 27.11 -16.62 0.49
C TYR A 9 28.29 -15.64 0.35
N LYS A 10 29.42 -16.07 -0.23
CA LYS A 10 30.58 -15.18 -0.47
C LYS A 10 30.24 -14.05 -1.44
N GLN A 11 29.50 -14.36 -2.50
CA GLN A 11 29.04 -13.35 -3.45
C GLN A 11 28.11 -12.33 -2.78
N ASN A 12 27.17 -12.80 -1.96
CA ASN A 12 26.27 -11.96 -1.18
C ASN A 12 27.03 -10.97 -0.31
N LEU A 13 27.99 -11.48 0.46
CA LEU A 13 28.82 -10.64 1.33
C LEU A 13 29.63 -9.63 0.53
N ALA A 14 30.21 -10.04 -0.61
CA ALA A 14 30.97 -9.14 -1.47
C ALA A 14 30.09 -8.00 -2.01
N LEU A 15 28.87 -8.30 -2.47
CA LEU A 15 27.92 -7.30 -2.96
C LEU A 15 27.51 -6.30 -1.88
N LYS A 16 27.16 -6.80 -0.68
CA LYS A 16 26.82 -5.94 0.47
C LYS A 16 27.97 -5.01 0.85
N LEU A 17 29.22 -5.51 0.80
CA LEU A 17 30.41 -4.70 1.04
C LEU A 17 30.62 -3.61 -0.03
N GLU A 18 30.24 -3.84 -1.29
CA GLU A 18 30.30 -2.78 -2.31
C GLU A 18 29.34 -1.63 -1.96
N PHE A 19 28.12 -1.91 -1.53
CA PHE A 19 27.19 -0.86 -1.08
C PHE A 19 27.71 -0.12 0.16
N THR A 20 28.32 -0.83 1.12
CA THR A 20 28.97 -0.19 2.27
C THR A 20 30.08 0.77 1.84
N ARG A 21 30.88 0.41 0.82
CA ARG A 21 31.94 1.30 0.28
C ARG A 21 31.37 2.51 -0.45
N LEU A 22 30.17 2.39 -1.01
CA LEU A 22 29.43 3.50 -1.63
C LEU A 22 28.68 4.35 -0.59
N GLU A 23 28.76 4.00 0.71
CA GLU A 23 28.02 4.66 1.79
C GLU A 23 26.50 4.60 1.60
N LEU A 24 26.01 3.54 0.95
CA LEU A 24 24.60 3.32 0.68
C LEU A 24 24.03 2.24 1.61
N ASP A 25 23.03 2.60 2.41
CA ASP A 25 22.31 1.65 3.26
C ASP A 25 21.25 0.91 2.45
N ILE A 26 21.57 -0.32 2.05
CA ILE A 26 20.66 -1.16 1.25
C ILE A 26 19.39 -1.58 1.99
N THR A 27 19.35 -1.50 3.33
CA THR A 27 18.17 -1.91 4.10
C THR A 27 16.98 -0.98 3.86
N GLU A 28 17.25 0.25 3.41
CA GLU A 28 16.23 1.24 3.09
C GLU A 28 15.45 0.90 1.81
N VAL A 29 16.08 0.24 0.83
CA VAL A 29 15.54 0.10 -0.53
C VAL A 29 15.48 -1.35 -1.03
N MET A 30 15.69 -2.34 -0.16
CA MET A 30 15.72 -3.74 -0.56
C MET A 30 15.05 -4.64 0.48
N GLU A 31 14.27 -5.62 -0.02
CA GLU A 31 13.80 -6.75 0.77
C GLU A 31 14.79 -7.92 0.67
N PHE A 32 15.30 -8.35 1.81
CA PHE A 32 16.21 -9.50 1.92
C PHE A 32 15.46 -10.83 1.85
N THR A 33 16.06 -11.79 1.17
CA THR A 33 15.55 -13.15 1.02
C THR A 33 16.60 -14.12 1.54
N PRO A 34 16.84 -14.19 2.87
CA PRO A 34 17.97 -14.93 3.44
C PRO A 34 17.89 -16.44 3.20
N LEU A 35 16.72 -16.96 2.82
CA LEU A 35 16.49 -18.36 2.48
C LEU A 35 16.75 -18.67 1.00
N ASP A 36 16.94 -17.66 0.15
CA ASP A 36 17.25 -17.77 -1.28
C ASP A 36 18.35 -16.76 -1.63
N LEU A 37 19.61 -17.17 -1.40
CA LEU A 37 20.77 -16.33 -1.65
C LEU A 37 21.02 -16.05 -3.14
N ASP A 38 20.57 -16.93 -4.04
CA ASP A 38 20.73 -16.72 -5.48
C ASP A 38 19.77 -15.64 -5.98
N LEU A 39 18.53 -15.61 -5.48
CA LEU A 39 17.62 -14.49 -5.69
C LEU A 39 18.16 -13.20 -5.09
N GLU A 40 18.63 -13.24 -3.84
CA GLU A 40 19.18 -12.06 -3.17
C GLU A 40 20.39 -11.49 -3.93
N ASN A 41 21.31 -12.36 -4.37
CA ASN A 41 22.48 -11.97 -5.16
C ASN A 41 22.09 -11.34 -6.50
N ARG A 42 21.09 -11.89 -7.19
CA ARG A 42 20.58 -11.28 -8.44
C ARG A 42 19.99 -9.89 -8.19
N ARG A 43 19.18 -9.72 -7.13
CA ARG A 43 18.62 -8.42 -6.74
C ARG A 43 19.74 -7.41 -6.42
N LEU A 44 20.73 -7.80 -5.59
CA LEU A 44 21.88 -6.97 -5.24
C LEU A 44 22.72 -6.58 -6.46
N HIS A 45 22.97 -7.52 -7.38
CA HIS A 45 23.68 -7.23 -8.62
C HIS A 45 22.93 -6.22 -9.49
N ASN A 46 21.64 -6.46 -9.72
CA ASN A 46 20.81 -5.55 -10.52
C ASN A 46 20.79 -4.14 -9.93
N LEU A 47 20.63 -4.02 -8.61
CA LEU A 47 20.66 -2.73 -7.92
C LEU A 47 22.04 -2.07 -8.01
N LEU A 48 23.13 -2.82 -7.83
CA LEU A 48 24.49 -2.27 -7.90
C LEU A 48 24.84 -1.77 -9.31
N ASP A 49 24.44 -2.54 -10.33
CA ASP A 49 24.64 -2.15 -11.73
C ASP A 49 23.83 -0.90 -12.07
N PHE A 50 22.59 -0.81 -11.56
CA PHE A 50 21.74 0.38 -11.70
C PHE A 50 22.36 1.60 -11.02
N VAL A 51 22.89 1.46 -9.79
CA VAL A 51 23.60 2.53 -9.06
C VAL A 51 24.80 3.03 -9.85
N LYS A 52 25.63 2.13 -10.36
CA LYS A 52 26.80 2.50 -11.18
C LYS A 52 26.38 3.22 -12.45
N GLN A 53 25.34 2.75 -13.12
CA GLN A 53 24.83 3.40 -14.33
C GLN A 53 24.29 4.80 -14.02
N TYR A 54 23.53 4.96 -12.93
CA TYR A 54 23.02 6.27 -12.50
C TYR A 54 24.16 7.24 -12.20
N GLN A 55 25.17 6.81 -11.45
CA GLN A 55 26.37 7.62 -11.16
C GLN A 55 27.14 8.01 -12.42
N GLN A 56 27.22 7.14 -13.42
CA GLN A 56 27.87 7.43 -14.70
C GLN A 56 27.07 8.43 -15.55
N CYS A 57 25.74 8.33 -15.56
CA CYS A 57 24.88 9.21 -16.34
C CYS A 57 24.66 10.57 -15.68
N GLY A 58 24.78 10.65 -14.34
CA GLY A 58 24.60 11.88 -13.57
C GLY A 58 23.15 12.27 -13.30
N GLY A 59 22.19 11.38 -13.55
CA GLY A 59 20.77 11.61 -13.26
C GLY A 59 19.80 10.77 -14.07
N ARG A 60 18.52 10.76 -13.66
CA ARG A 60 17.42 10.04 -14.30
C ARG A 60 17.27 10.38 -15.79
N GLU A 61 17.20 11.67 -16.12
CA GLU A 61 16.95 12.13 -17.49
C GLU A 61 18.03 11.65 -18.47
N ALA A 62 19.31 11.77 -18.08
CA ALA A 62 20.43 11.32 -18.89
C ALA A 62 20.43 9.79 -19.06
N MET A 63 20.16 9.06 -17.98
CA MET A 63 20.12 7.59 -18.00
C MET A 63 18.99 7.06 -18.89
N GLN A 64 17.81 7.68 -18.86
CA GLN A 64 16.68 7.36 -19.73
C GLN A 64 16.96 7.71 -21.20
N ALA A 65 17.59 8.86 -21.46
CA ALA A 65 17.96 9.28 -22.82
C ALA A 65 18.96 8.32 -23.48
N ILE A 66 19.95 7.83 -22.71
CA ILE A 66 20.96 6.88 -23.21
C ILE A 66 20.35 5.50 -23.47
N THR A 67 19.46 5.05 -22.59
CA THR A 67 18.92 3.68 -22.65
C THR A 67 17.73 3.55 -23.60
N GLY A 68 17.14 4.67 -24.03
CA GLY A 68 16.11 4.70 -25.07
C GLY A 68 14.77 4.10 -24.65
N GLY A 69 14.48 4.07 -23.34
CA GLY A 69 13.24 3.48 -22.81
C GLY A 69 12.96 3.87 -21.36
N PHE A 70 11.78 3.46 -20.89
CA PHE A 70 11.41 3.60 -19.48
C PHE A 70 12.28 2.68 -18.64
N LEU A 71 12.98 3.27 -17.67
CA LEU A 71 13.78 2.57 -16.69
C LEU A 71 13.12 2.70 -15.33
N PHE A 72 13.09 1.59 -14.60
CA PHE A 72 12.54 1.51 -13.24
C PHE A 72 13.69 1.16 -12.30
N PRO A 73 13.92 1.96 -11.24
CA PRO A 73 14.87 1.59 -10.20
C PRO A 73 14.46 0.25 -9.58
N PRO A 74 15.38 -0.72 -9.44
CA PRO A 74 15.08 -2.03 -8.89
C PRO A 74 15.07 -1.99 -7.35
N ILE A 75 14.26 -1.10 -6.77
CA ILE A 75 14.12 -0.91 -5.32
C ILE A 75 12.81 -1.52 -4.81
N PHE A 76 12.74 -1.78 -3.51
CA PHE A 76 11.59 -2.36 -2.83
C PHE A 76 11.00 -1.42 -1.77
N PRO A 77 9.67 -1.39 -1.59
CA PRO A 77 8.64 -1.99 -2.46
C PRO A 77 8.64 -1.33 -3.84
N GLY A 78 8.37 -2.05 -4.93
CA GLY A 78 8.20 -1.41 -6.25
C GLY A 78 6.78 -0.87 -6.37
N ILE A 79 6.59 0.44 -6.18
CA ILE A 79 5.27 1.07 -6.08
C ILE A 79 4.83 1.56 -7.45
N SER A 80 5.59 2.51 -7.99
CA SER A 80 5.33 3.12 -9.28
C SER A 80 6.63 3.69 -9.83
N PRO A 81 6.75 3.88 -11.14
CA PRO A 81 7.98 4.40 -11.74
C PRO A 81 8.47 5.71 -11.12
N ASP A 82 7.56 6.65 -10.89
CA ASP A 82 7.92 7.97 -10.36
C ASP A 82 8.25 7.93 -8.88
N SER A 83 7.49 7.17 -8.09
CA SER A 83 7.76 6.94 -6.66
C SER A 83 9.11 6.21 -6.47
N ASP A 84 9.38 5.20 -7.29
CA ASP A 84 10.61 4.42 -7.22
C ASP A 84 11.82 5.28 -7.58
N TRP A 85 11.70 6.15 -8.59
CA TRP A 85 12.73 7.14 -8.90
C TRP A 85 12.94 8.14 -7.78
N TYR A 86 11.87 8.71 -7.22
CA TYR A 86 11.97 9.67 -6.14
C TYR A 86 12.73 9.10 -4.92
N ARG A 87 12.36 7.89 -4.49
CA ARG A 87 13.04 7.20 -3.38
C ARG A 87 14.46 6.81 -3.72
N PHE A 88 14.70 6.30 -4.93
CA PHE A 88 16.04 5.96 -5.36
C PHE A 88 16.97 7.17 -5.34
N GLU A 89 16.51 8.34 -5.82
CA GLU A 89 17.33 9.55 -5.81
C GLU A 89 17.54 10.12 -4.41
N ASN A 90 16.54 10.05 -3.52
CA ASN A 90 16.72 10.37 -2.11
C ASN A 90 17.77 9.46 -1.45
N TRP A 91 17.66 8.15 -1.67
CA TRP A 91 18.61 7.16 -1.17
C TRP A 91 20.03 7.43 -1.65
N MET A 92 20.20 7.71 -2.95
CA MET A 92 21.50 8.08 -3.54
C MET A 92 22.11 9.36 -2.94
N GLN A 93 21.28 10.22 -2.34
CA GLN A 93 21.69 11.45 -1.67
C GLN A 93 21.82 11.30 -0.15
N GLY A 94 21.64 10.09 0.40
CA GLY A 94 21.63 9.83 1.85
C GLY A 94 20.42 10.45 2.57
N LYS A 95 19.34 10.76 1.84
CA LYS A 95 18.08 11.26 2.39
C LYS A 95 17.16 10.09 2.74
N PRO A 96 16.22 10.28 3.69
CA PRO A 96 15.21 9.28 4.00
C PRO A 96 14.38 8.89 2.78
N VAL A 97 14.08 7.60 2.65
CA VAL A 97 13.11 7.07 1.66
C VAL A 97 11.76 6.73 2.29
N ARG A 98 11.71 6.70 3.61
CA ARG A 98 10.51 6.60 4.44
C ARG A 98 10.45 7.77 5.40
N GLY A 99 9.25 8.15 5.79
CA GLY A 99 9.06 9.20 6.78
C GLY A 99 7.69 9.12 7.41
N ARG A 100 7.52 9.77 8.55
CA ARG A 100 6.21 9.87 9.19
C ARG A 100 5.36 10.88 8.42
N LEU A 101 4.09 10.55 8.20
CA LEU A 101 3.18 11.44 7.47
C LEU A 101 3.07 12.82 8.13
N SER A 102 3.01 12.87 9.46
CA SER A 102 3.00 14.14 10.19
C SER A 102 4.22 15.04 9.94
N GLU A 103 5.37 14.46 9.60
CA GLU A 103 6.62 15.21 9.34
C GLU A 103 6.64 15.84 7.93
N GLN A 104 5.73 15.40 7.05
CA GLN A 104 5.57 15.97 5.71
C GLN A 104 4.59 17.15 5.67
N LEU A 105 3.88 17.41 6.77
CA LEU A 105 2.90 18.48 6.85
C LEU A 105 3.57 19.83 7.17
N PRO A 106 2.94 20.97 6.82
CA PRO A 106 3.45 22.28 7.18
C PRO A 106 3.62 22.45 8.69
N GLU A 107 4.78 22.94 9.12
CA GLU A 107 5.09 23.19 10.55
C GLU A 107 4.10 24.14 11.24
N THR A 108 3.38 24.95 10.47
CA THR A 108 2.35 25.87 10.97
C THR A 108 1.05 25.19 11.34
N LEU A 109 0.84 23.94 10.92
CA LEU A 109 -0.39 23.20 11.20
C LEU A 109 -0.40 22.76 12.67
N THR A 110 -1.42 23.21 13.41
CA THR A 110 -1.66 22.76 14.79
C THR A 110 -2.78 21.74 14.80
N LEU A 111 -2.44 20.50 15.13
CA LEU A 111 -3.40 19.40 15.21
C LEU A 111 -3.84 19.17 16.66
N ARG A 112 -5.15 19.03 16.85
CA ARG A 112 -5.78 18.65 18.12
C ARG A 112 -6.27 17.22 18.01
N LYS A 113 -6.35 16.50 19.12
CA LYS A 113 -6.95 15.17 19.07
C LYS A 113 -8.44 15.29 18.73
N PRO A 114 -9.03 14.29 18.06
CA PRO A 114 -10.44 14.32 17.69
C PRO A 114 -11.35 14.62 18.89
N GLU A 115 -11.06 14.08 20.08
CA GLU A 115 -11.88 14.25 21.29
C GLU A 115 -11.78 15.66 21.88
N GLU A 116 -10.80 16.46 21.48
CA GLU A 116 -10.54 17.83 21.96
C GLU A 116 -11.19 18.90 21.06
N ILE A 117 -11.81 18.48 19.95
CA ILE A 117 -12.44 19.37 18.97
C ILE A 117 -13.95 19.35 19.18
N GLU A 118 -14.53 20.52 19.43
CA GLU A 118 -15.97 20.70 19.57
C GLU A 118 -16.68 20.43 18.23
N GLU A 119 -17.94 19.96 18.29
CA GLU A 119 -18.67 19.53 17.08
C GLU A 119 -18.82 20.64 16.03
N HIS A 120 -18.96 21.89 16.45
CA HIS A 120 -19.09 23.02 15.53
C HIS A 120 -17.75 23.44 14.88
N GLU A 121 -16.62 22.91 15.35
CA GLU A 121 -15.27 23.19 14.83
C GLU A 121 -14.74 22.07 13.94
N ILE A 122 -15.39 20.90 13.94
CA ILE A 122 -14.82 19.68 13.32
C ILE A 122 -14.63 19.82 11.81
N GLU A 123 -15.59 20.42 11.12
CA GLU A 123 -15.53 20.61 9.66
C GLU A 123 -14.38 21.55 9.29
N ALA A 124 -14.20 22.66 10.01
CA ALA A 124 -13.09 23.57 9.77
C ALA A 124 -11.72 22.93 10.07
N ALA A 125 -11.65 22.09 11.11
CA ALA A 125 -10.44 21.34 11.42
C ALA A 125 -10.11 20.28 10.34
N LEU A 126 -11.14 19.60 9.82
CA LEU A 126 -11.02 18.65 8.71
C LEU A 126 -10.55 19.35 7.43
N GLU A 127 -11.20 20.43 7.01
CA GLU A 127 -10.79 21.22 5.84
C GLU A 127 -9.33 21.69 5.94
N SER A 128 -8.92 22.15 7.14
CA SER A 128 -7.53 22.55 7.37
C SER A 128 -6.54 21.40 7.25
N LEU A 129 -6.92 20.20 7.70
CA LEU A 129 -6.07 19.00 7.59
C LEU A 129 -6.01 18.51 6.14
N GLU A 130 -7.13 18.43 5.45
CA GLU A 130 -7.19 18.05 4.02
C GLU A 130 -6.37 19.01 3.15
N SER A 131 -6.46 20.32 3.39
CA SER A 131 -5.64 21.30 2.67
C SER A 131 -4.15 21.13 2.94
N ALA A 132 -3.77 20.80 4.18
CA ALA A 132 -2.38 20.53 4.52
C ALA A 132 -1.85 19.25 3.87
N LEU A 133 -2.68 18.20 3.80
CA LEU A 133 -2.38 16.95 3.11
C LEU A 133 -2.19 17.19 1.60
N ASP A 134 -3.10 17.92 0.97
CA ASP A 134 -3.02 18.27 -0.46
C ASP A 134 -1.75 19.08 -0.78
N GLN A 135 -1.42 20.07 0.06
CA GLN A 135 -0.17 20.85 -0.08
C GLN A 135 1.08 19.98 0.07
N ALA A 136 1.02 18.92 0.87
CA ALA A 136 2.09 17.95 1.04
C ALA A 136 2.08 16.84 -0.05
N GLY A 137 1.16 16.91 -1.02
CA GLY A 137 1.07 15.98 -2.16
C GLY A 137 0.24 14.73 -1.89
N PHE A 138 -0.53 14.70 -0.79
CA PHE A 138 -1.42 13.59 -0.44
C PHE A 138 -2.86 13.89 -0.82
N GLY A 139 -3.53 12.92 -1.42
CA GLY A 139 -4.97 12.97 -1.69
C GLY A 139 -5.79 12.29 -0.60
N VAL A 140 -7.05 12.69 -0.46
CA VAL A 140 -8.04 12.02 0.39
C VAL A 140 -9.19 11.56 -0.50
N SER A 141 -9.51 10.27 -0.46
CA SER A 141 -10.53 9.64 -1.30
C SER A 141 -11.42 8.73 -0.46
N LEU A 142 -12.17 9.34 0.46
CA LEU A 142 -13.13 8.66 1.32
C LEU A 142 -14.53 8.65 0.69
N ASN A 143 -15.40 7.75 1.14
CA ASN A 143 -16.78 7.70 0.66
C ASN A 143 -17.57 8.95 1.08
N GLU A 144 -18.54 9.36 0.26
CA GLU A 144 -19.39 10.52 0.57
C GLU A 144 -20.33 10.24 1.75
N GLY A 145 -20.68 11.30 2.48
CA GLY A 145 -21.67 11.25 3.57
C GLY A 145 -21.14 10.73 4.91
N ILE A 146 -19.84 10.43 5.01
CA ILE A 146 -19.20 10.10 6.28
C ILE A 146 -19.19 11.36 7.17
N PRO A 147 -19.57 11.25 8.46
CA PRO A 147 -19.44 12.33 9.43
C PRO A 147 -18.01 12.89 9.52
N GLY A 148 -17.86 14.21 9.48
CA GLY A 148 -16.55 14.88 9.50
C GLY A 148 -15.67 14.47 10.68
N ARG A 149 -16.26 14.20 11.85
CA ARG A 149 -15.53 13.66 13.02
C ARG A 149 -14.85 12.32 12.76
N LEU A 150 -15.51 11.41 12.05
CA LEU A 150 -14.93 10.10 11.72
C LEU A 150 -13.82 10.24 10.68
N MET A 151 -14.02 11.09 9.66
CA MET A 151 -12.98 11.41 8.67
C MET A 151 -11.75 12.02 9.34
N TYR A 152 -11.96 13.03 10.19
CA TYR A 152 -10.88 13.68 10.93
C TYR A 152 -10.13 12.70 11.82
N ALA A 153 -10.83 11.85 12.57
CA ALA A 153 -10.21 10.86 13.44
C ALA A 153 -9.34 9.87 12.67
N PHE A 154 -9.85 9.35 11.55
CA PHE A 154 -9.11 8.45 10.67
C PHE A 154 -7.85 9.12 10.09
N LEU A 155 -7.98 10.34 9.55
CA LEU A 155 -6.84 11.07 9.00
C LEU A 155 -5.81 11.37 10.10
N TYR A 156 -6.26 11.85 11.27
CA TYR A 156 -5.41 12.15 12.41
C TYR A 156 -4.60 10.93 12.87
N GLU A 157 -5.23 9.75 12.96
CA GLU A 157 -4.54 8.50 13.29
C GLU A 157 -3.51 8.13 12.21
N SER A 158 -3.90 8.26 10.94
CA SER A 158 -3.04 7.95 9.79
C SER A 158 -1.77 8.79 9.77
N LEU A 159 -1.78 10.02 10.31
CA LEU A 159 -0.57 10.86 10.42
C LEU A 159 0.55 10.22 11.25
N GLY A 160 0.21 9.27 12.11
CA GLY A 160 1.16 8.51 12.91
C GLY A 160 1.96 7.48 12.12
N GLU A 161 1.51 7.11 10.92
CA GLU A 161 2.10 6.06 10.10
C GLU A 161 3.41 6.50 9.43
N THR A 162 4.29 5.53 9.23
CA THR A 162 5.52 5.69 8.44
C THR A 162 5.25 5.11 7.06
N VAL A 163 5.38 5.96 6.03
CA VAL A 163 5.11 5.59 4.64
C VAL A 163 6.36 5.71 3.79
N GLU A 164 6.33 5.05 2.64
CA GLU A 164 7.29 5.24 1.55
C GLU A 164 7.07 6.63 0.96
N LEU A 165 8.13 7.44 0.86
CA LEU A 165 8.03 8.79 0.31
C LEU A 165 7.94 8.69 -1.22
N ASP A 166 6.86 9.15 -1.83
CA ASP A 166 6.61 8.91 -3.26
C ASP A 166 6.75 10.16 -4.15
N GLY A 167 7.07 11.31 -3.56
CA GLY A 167 7.12 12.60 -4.28
C GLY A 167 5.73 13.16 -4.62
N GLY A 168 4.68 12.59 -4.04
CA GLY A 168 3.28 12.95 -4.23
C GLY A 168 2.47 11.85 -4.93
N GLY A 169 1.16 11.87 -4.73
CA GLY A 169 0.22 10.95 -5.38
C GLY A 169 -0.27 9.79 -4.52
N TRP A 170 0.10 9.75 -3.24
CA TRP A 170 -0.51 8.84 -2.25
C TRP A 170 -1.92 9.29 -1.89
N PHE A 171 -2.86 8.35 -1.79
CA PHE A 171 -4.25 8.62 -1.42
C PHE A 171 -4.65 7.88 -0.16
N PHE A 172 -5.30 8.59 0.76
CA PHE A 172 -6.02 7.98 1.87
C PHE A 172 -7.41 7.54 1.40
N ASP A 173 -7.57 6.24 1.16
CA ASP A 173 -8.86 5.65 0.75
C ASP A 173 -9.63 5.01 1.93
N GLY A 174 -8.98 4.85 3.08
CA GLY A 174 -9.52 4.25 4.30
C GLY A 174 -10.05 2.83 4.14
N CYS A 175 -9.60 2.08 3.13
CA CYS A 175 -10.08 0.73 2.84
C CYS A 175 -8.99 -0.32 3.12
N SER A 176 -9.18 -1.13 4.17
CA SER A 176 -8.28 -2.25 4.49
C SER A 176 -8.68 -3.56 3.79
N GLY A 177 -9.79 -3.58 3.06
CA GLY A 177 -10.42 -4.79 2.52
C GLY A 177 -11.24 -5.59 3.56
N TYR A 178 -11.20 -5.23 4.84
CA TYR A 178 -11.97 -5.88 5.90
C TYR A 178 -13.14 -5.00 6.35
N CYS A 179 -14.34 -5.29 5.84
CA CYS A 179 -15.52 -4.44 6.07
C CYS A 179 -15.95 -4.34 7.54
N PRO A 180 -15.98 -5.42 8.36
CA PRO A 180 -16.46 -5.34 9.74
C PRO A 180 -15.65 -4.38 10.62
N GLY A 181 -14.36 -4.17 10.32
CA GLY A 181 -13.50 -3.21 11.00
C GLY A 181 -13.45 -1.82 10.37
N CYS A 182 -14.18 -1.57 9.28
CA CYS A 182 -14.06 -0.33 8.49
C CYS A 182 -15.03 0.75 8.97
N PHE A 183 -14.51 1.94 9.31
CA PHE A 183 -15.33 3.09 9.70
C PHE A 183 -16.23 3.60 8.56
N GLN A 184 -15.86 3.32 7.30
CA GLN A 184 -16.64 3.72 6.13
C GLN A 184 -17.72 2.72 5.75
N ARG A 185 -17.78 1.55 6.42
CA ARG A 185 -18.66 0.43 6.03
C ARG A 185 -20.10 0.87 5.71
N PRO A 186 -20.77 1.72 6.51
CA PRO A 186 -22.15 2.14 6.22
C PRO A 186 -22.32 2.98 4.96
N TRP A 187 -21.25 3.63 4.50
CA TRP A 187 -21.23 4.54 3.35
C TRP A 187 -20.51 3.94 2.14
N CYS A 188 -19.89 2.77 2.29
CA CYS A 188 -19.17 2.07 1.23
C CYS A 188 -20.10 1.07 0.51
N SER A 189 -20.05 1.04 -0.82
CA SER A 189 -20.84 0.11 -1.64
C SER A 189 -20.56 -1.36 -1.30
N SER A 190 -19.29 -1.76 -1.17
CA SER A 190 -18.91 -3.10 -0.73
C SER A 190 -19.37 -3.37 0.71
N GLY A 191 -19.19 -2.39 1.60
CA GLY A 191 -19.58 -2.50 3.01
C GLY A 191 -21.07 -2.73 3.23
N THR A 192 -21.91 -2.18 2.35
CA THR A 192 -23.38 -2.27 2.39
C THR A 192 -23.96 -3.41 1.56
N SER A 193 -23.13 -4.19 0.87
CA SER A 193 -23.59 -5.29 0.00
C SER A 193 -22.86 -6.62 0.21
N SER A 194 -21.86 -6.67 1.08
CA SER A 194 -21.16 -7.91 1.44
C SER A 194 -21.58 -8.38 2.82
N CYS A 195 -22.03 -9.63 2.91
CA CYS A 195 -22.35 -10.30 4.17
C CYS A 195 -21.08 -10.99 4.72
N TRP A 196 -20.72 -10.68 5.95
CA TRP A 196 -19.56 -11.21 6.65
C TRP A 196 -19.95 -12.13 7.81
N PRO A 197 -19.10 -13.08 8.23
CA PRO A 197 -19.37 -13.94 9.37
C PRO A 197 -19.72 -13.17 10.66
N GLU A 198 -19.10 -12.02 10.88
CA GLU A 198 -19.35 -11.15 12.03
C GLU A 198 -20.78 -10.56 12.02
N ASP A 199 -21.39 -10.42 10.84
CA ASP A 199 -22.77 -9.97 10.71
C ASP A 199 -23.74 -11.06 11.18
N GLU A 200 -23.47 -12.30 10.76
CA GLU A 200 -24.20 -13.50 11.15
C GLU A 200 -24.16 -13.71 12.67
N GLU A 201 -22.97 -13.62 13.25
CA GLU A 201 -22.77 -13.72 14.70
C GLU A 201 -23.50 -12.63 15.47
N SER A 202 -23.54 -11.42 14.93
CA SER A 202 -24.21 -10.28 15.58
C SER A 202 -25.72 -10.23 15.32
N GLY A 203 -26.23 -11.00 14.35
CA GLY A 203 -27.62 -11.01 13.90
C GLY A 203 -28.07 -9.74 13.17
N LYS A 204 -27.11 -8.93 12.70
CA LYS A 204 -27.29 -7.63 12.01
C LYS A 204 -25.97 -7.24 11.33
N MET A 205 -25.93 -6.14 10.60
CA MET A 205 -24.65 -5.57 10.16
C MET A 205 -23.75 -5.27 11.37
N HIS A 206 -22.56 -5.86 11.38
CA HIS A 206 -21.53 -5.59 12.37
C HIS A 206 -20.92 -4.21 12.14
N LEU A 207 -20.90 -3.40 13.20
CA LEU A 207 -20.37 -2.03 13.20
C LEU A 207 -19.41 -1.85 14.37
N ILE A 208 -18.26 -1.23 14.12
CA ILE A 208 -17.30 -0.87 15.16
C ILE A 208 -17.92 0.12 16.17
N PRO A 209 -17.45 0.14 17.44
CA PRO A 209 -18.02 0.98 18.49
C PRO A 209 -18.17 2.46 18.13
N GLU A 210 -17.21 3.01 17.38
CA GLU A 210 -17.10 4.40 16.95
C GLU A 210 -18.30 4.83 16.09
N LEU A 211 -18.92 3.87 15.37
CA LEU A 211 -20.04 4.14 14.47
C LEU A 211 -21.39 4.24 15.19
N LYS A 212 -21.49 3.78 16.44
CA LYS A 212 -22.76 3.69 17.18
C LYS A 212 -23.43 5.04 17.41
N ALA A 213 -22.68 6.13 17.37
CA ALA A 213 -23.20 7.49 17.49
C ALA A 213 -23.88 7.99 16.20
N TYR A 214 -23.58 7.37 15.05
CA TYR A 214 -23.94 7.88 13.73
C TYR A 214 -24.93 6.97 13.00
N VAL A 215 -24.81 5.66 13.20
CA VAL A 215 -25.60 4.65 12.51
C VAL A 215 -25.99 3.53 13.46
N SER A 216 -27.18 2.97 13.23
CA SER A 216 -27.69 1.82 13.97
C SER A 216 -28.10 0.71 13.02
N ALA A 217 -27.50 -0.46 13.18
CA ALA A 217 -27.93 -1.67 12.49
C ALA A 217 -29.04 -2.39 13.26
N GLY A 218 -30.02 -2.90 12.52
CA GLY A 218 -31.08 -3.80 13.00
C GLY A 218 -31.06 -5.14 12.24
N PRO A 219 -31.84 -6.15 12.65
CA PRO A 219 -31.84 -7.46 12.00
C PRO A 219 -32.12 -7.41 10.49
N GLN A 220 -32.91 -6.42 10.04
CA GLN A 220 -33.18 -6.19 8.63
C GLN A 220 -31.92 -5.94 7.80
N SER A 221 -30.88 -5.35 8.40
CA SER A 221 -29.61 -5.13 7.68
C SER A 221 -28.91 -6.43 7.33
N LEU A 222 -28.99 -7.47 8.18
CA LEU A 222 -28.42 -8.78 7.85
C LEU A 222 -29.17 -9.44 6.70
N GLU A 223 -30.51 -9.34 6.69
CA GLU A 223 -31.31 -9.90 5.59
C GLU A 223 -30.96 -9.25 4.26
N ILE A 224 -30.87 -7.91 4.23
CA ILE A 224 -30.45 -7.17 3.03
C ILE A 224 -29.04 -7.59 2.58
N LEU A 225 -28.09 -7.73 3.50
CA LEU A 225 -26.73 -8.15 3.16
C LEU A 225 -26.69 -9.57 2.58
N ARG A 226 -27.49 -10.50 3.11
CA ARG A 226 -27.61 -11.87 2.58
C ARG A 226 -28.21 -11.87 1.17
N GLU A 227 -29.28 -11.12 0.96
CA GLU A 227 -29.92 -10.99 -0.35
C GLU A 227 -28.93 -10.45 -1.40
N LEU A 228 -28.25 -9.33 -1.09
CA LEU A 228 -27.28 -8.72 -2.01
C LEU A 228 -26.06 -9.61 -2.26
N GLN A 229 -25.58 -10.35 -1.25
CA GLN A 229 -24.48 -11.29 -1.44
C GLN A 229 -24.91 -12.46 -2.32
N ALA A 230 -26.12 -13.01 -2.12
CA ALA A 230 -26.65 -14.09 -2.94
C ALA A 230 -26.81 -13.68 -4.40
N GLU A 231 -27.30 -12.47 -4.68
CA GLU A 231 -27.38 -11.91 -6.04
C GLU A 231 -26.01 -11.80 -6.69
N LYS A 232 -24.99 -11.34 -5.95
CA LYS A 232 -23.61 -11.25 -6.45
C LYS A 232 -22.99 -12.61 -6.73
N ASP A 233 -23.23 -13.58 -5.85
CA ASP A 233 -22.71 -14.93 -5.99
C ASP A 233 -23.35 -15.62 -7.21
N GLU A 234 -24.66 -15.47 -7.42
CA GLU A 234 -25.37 -15.96 -8.62
C GLU A 234 -24.80 -15.33 -9.90
N ALA A 235 -24.67 -14.00 -9.93
CA ALA A 235 -24.10 -13.30 -11.08
C ALA A 235 -22.64 -13.72 -11.38
N PHE A 236 -21.87 -14.03 -10.34
CA PHE A 236 -20.49 -14.50 -10.50
C PHE A 236 -20.42 -15.94 -11.03
N GLU A 237 -21.33 -16.82 -10.59
CA GLU A 237 -21.43 -18.18 -11.15
C GLU A 237 -21.89 -18.16 -12.62
N ASP A 238 -22.84 -17.29 -12.98
CA ASP A 238 -23.24 -17.07 -14.37
C ASP A 238 -22.07 -16.58 -15.22
N PHE A 239 -21.34 -15.55 -14.74
CA PHE A 239 -20.13 -15.06 -15.40
C PHE A 239 -19.09 -16.17 -15.59
N ARG A 240 -18.89 -17.03 -14.58
CA ARG A 240 -17.97 -18.17 -14.66
C ARG A 240 -18.43 -19.20 -15.68
N ALA A 241 -19.73 -19.49 -15.74
CA ALA A 241 -20.30 -20.43 -16.70
C ALA A 241 -20.16 -19.93 -18.15
N GLU A 242 -20.31 -18.62 -18.37
CA GLU A 242 -20.13 -17.97 -19.67
C GLU A 242 -18.65 -17.81 -20.07
N ASN A 243 -17.74 -17.75 -19.08
CA ASN A 243 -16.31 -17.56 -19.27
C ASN A 243 -15.49 -18.71 -18.65
N PRO A 244 -15.55 -19.93 -19.21
CA PRO A 244 -14.79 -21.07 -18.74
C PRO A 244 -13.29 -20.91 -19.09
N GLY A 245 -12.61 -20.00 -18.38
CA GLY A 245 -11.16 -19.82 -18.46
C GLY A 245 -10.44 -20.71 -17.46
N PRO A 246 -9.17 -21.11 -17.73
CA PRO A 246 -8.41 -22.05 -16.90
C PRO A 246 -8.10 -21.57 -15.47
N GLY A 247 -8.49 -20.35 -15.08
CA GLY A 247 -8.16 -19.74 -13.79
C GLY A 247 -9.25 -19.78 -12.71
N PHE A 248 -10.46 -20.26 -13.01
CA PHE A 248 -11.61 -20.06 -12.09
C PHE A 248 -12.08 -21.32 -11.35
N GLY A 249 -11.43 -22.49 -11.51
CA GLY A 249 -11.95 -23.70 -10.85
C GLY A 249 -11.21 -25.01 -11.09
N SER A 250 -9.88 -25.02 -11.13
CA SER A 250 -9.13 -26.27 -11.06
C SER A 250 -7.86 -26.09 -10.23
N SER A 251 -7.84 -26.66 -9.03
CA SER A 251 -6.62 -26.87 -8.26
C SER A 251 -5.71 -27.96 -8.85
N ASP A 252 -6.02 -28.49 -10.04
CA ASP A 252 -5.27 -29.57 -10.71
C ASP A 252 -4.40 -29.06 -11.90
N GLY A 253 -4.28 -27.75 -12.12
CA GLY A 253 -3.45 -27.15 -13.17
C GLY A 253 -2.00 -26.85 -12.80
N GLY A 254 -1.47 -27.45 -11.72
CA GLY A 254 -0.23 -27.03 -11.07
C GLY A 254 1.11 -27.29 -11.79
N GLU A 255 1.14 -27.89 -12.98
CA GLU A 255 2.41 -28.40 -13.55
C GLU A 255 2.79 -27.89 -14.95
N GLU A 256 1.99 -27.11 -15.66
CA GLU A 256 2.32 -26.79 -17.07
C GLU A 256 3.21 -25.55 -17.26
N TRP A 257 3.46 -24.75 -16.22
CA TRP A 257 4.33 -23.56 -16.33
C TRP A 257 5.83 -23.87 -16.16
N LYS A 258 6.19 -25.07 -15.68
CA LYS A 258 7.59 -25.47 -15.48
C LYS A 258 8.34 -25.81 -16.77
N ASP A 259 7.63 -26.11 -17.86
CA ASP A 259 8.26 -26.51 -19.12
C ASP A 259 8.58 -25.34 -20.07
N LYS A 260 8.24 -24.11 -19.69
CA LYS A 260 8.56 -22.92 -20.50
C LYS A 260 9.84 -22.18 -20.10
N TYR A 261 10.51 -22.63 -19.04
CA TYR A 261 11.72 -21.98 -18.51
C TYR A 261 12.83 -22.96 -18.11
N ASN A 262 12.90 -24.15 -18.71
CA ASN A 262 14.09 -25.00 -18.72
C ASN A 262 14.79 -24.95 -20.08
#